data_AF-A0A8T4M3Q9-F1
#
_entry.id   AF-A0A8T4M3Q9-F1
#
_cell.length_a   1.000
_cell.length_b   1.000
_cell.length_c   1.000
_cell.angle_alpha   90.00
_cell.angle_beta   90.00
_cell.angle_gamma   90.00
#
_symmetry.space_group_name_H-M   'P 1'
#
loop_
_entity.id
_entity.type
_entity.pdbx_description
1 polymer ?
#
loop_
_entity_poly.entity_id
_entity_poly.type
_entity_poly.pdbx_seq_one_letter_code
_entity_poly.pdbx_strand_id
1 'polypeptide(L)'
;MSIREMKWQVENTNGFKKFISENPDAYLGAGFFIIDFEKEEASQRQMDYYIPSSKKIASFDLTGNYKVSEQLVEKPLEEIGAEEAKLSVDDVIEIVKAELNKREILLGIQKIIAILQKKDLEVSWHLSCILTGTDFAKVRIRDSDASVAKFEKINLMSLMDIRKKGDNLPFDKMERGKTEDESERNMG
;
A
#
# COMPACT_ATOMS: atom_id res chain seq x y z
N MET A 1 12.07 13.23 4.89
CA MET A 1 12.43 12.30 6.01
C MET A 1 12.48 10.90 5.44
N SER A 2 13.57 10.16 5.67
CA SER A 2 13.75 8.79 5.19
C SER A 2 12.91 7.78 5.97
N ILE A 3 12.69 6.61 5.36
CA ILE A 3 11.97 5.50 6.02
C ILE A 3 12.74 4.98 7.22
N ARG A 4 14.08 4.95 7.13
CA ARG A 4 14.97 4.59 8.24
C ARG A 4 14.77 5.52 9.45
N GLU A 5 14.70 6.82 9.24
CA GLU A 5 14.47 7.79 10.31
C GLU A 5 13.08 7.61 10.95
N MET A 6 12.04 7.38 10.13
CA MET A 6 10.69 7.10 10.64
C MET A 6 10.64 5.82 11.48
N LYS A 7 11.27 4.75 10.99
CA LYS A 7 11.42 3.50 11.74
C LYS A 7 12.10 3.75 13.08
N TRP A 8 13.26 4.41 13.06
CA TRP A 8 14.00 4.73 14.28
C TRP A 8 13.16 5.56 15.27
N GLN A 9 12.41 6.54 14.78
CA GLN A 9 11.55 7.37 15.61
C GLN A 9 10.48 6.54 16.32
N VAL A 10 9.77 5.66 15.59
CA VAL A 10 8.75 4.77 16.15
C VAL A 10 9.36 3.81 17.17
N GLU A 11 10.48 3.16 16.84
CA GLU A 11 11.08 2.12 17.67
C GLU A 11 11.66 2.63 18.99
N ASN A 12 11.95 3.92 19.07
CA ASN A 12 12.45 4.54 20.30
C ASN A 12 11.34 4.96 21.27
N THR A 13 10.07 4.89 20.87
CA THR A 13 8.93 5.21 21.71
C THR A 13 8.68 4.14 22.79
N ASN A 14 8.08 4.54 23.91
CA ASN A 14 7.67 3.59 24.95
C ASN A 14 6.57 2.64 24.46
N GLY A 15 5.68 3.11 23.58
CA GLY A 15 4.62 2.31 22.97
C GLY A 15 5.19 1.14 22.18
N PHE A 16 6.19 1.40 21.34
CA PHE A 16 6.86 0.36 20.57
C PHE A 16 7.66 -0.61 21.45
N LYS A 17 8.44 -0.10 22.40
CA LYS A 17 9.22 -0.94 23.33
C LYS A 17 8.36 -1.92 24.11
N LYS A 18 7.17 -1.48 24.55
CA LYS A 18 6.18 -2.36 25.18
C LYS A 18 5.64 -3.37 24.17
N PHE A 19 5.20 -2.91 23.00
CA PHE A 19 4.65 -3.77 21.95
C PHE A 19 5.59 -4.91 21.55
N ILE A 20 6.88 -4.62 21.29
CA ILE A 20 7.84 -5.64 20.84
C ILE A 20 8.20 -6.63 21.96
N SER A 21 8.11 -6.22 23.23
CA SER A 21 8.28 -7.15 24.36
C SER A 21 7.13 -8.15 24.47
N GLU A 22 5.93 -7.77 24.03
CA GLU A 22 4.73 -8.62 24.01
C GLU A 22 4.63 -9.43 22.71
N ASN A 23 5.24 -8.96 21.61
CA ASN A 23 5.20 -9.56 20.28
C ASN A 23 6.61 -9.67 19.70
N PRO A 24 7.49 -10.53 20.25
CA PRO A 24 8.91 -10.57 19.90
C PRO A 24 9.20 -11.07 18.48
N ASP A 25 8.21 -11.67 17.81
CA ASP A 25 8.28 -12.12 16.42
C ASP A 25 7.81 -11.06 15.42
N ALA A 26 7.38 -9.89 15.88
CA ALA A 26 6.89 -8.83 15.01
C ALA A 26 8.03 -8.13 14.25
N TYR A 27 7.77 -7.75 13.00
CA TYR A 27 8.74 -7.07 12.14
C TYR A 27 8.07 -6.04 11.24
N LEU A 28 8.85 -5.06 10.75
CA LEU A 28 8.36 -4.05 9.82
C LEU A 28 8.00 -4.71 8.48
N GLY A 29 6.72 -4.71 8.14
CA GLY A 29 6.21 -5.31 6.89
C GLY A 29 5.81 -4.30 5.84
N ALA A 30 5.39 -3.10 6.24
CA ALA A 30 5.00 -2.04 5.32
C ALA A 30 5.14 -0.63 5.93
N GLY A 31 5.18 0.36 5.05
CA GLY A 31 4.93 1.76 5.39
C GLY A 31 3.67 2.23 4.67
N PHE A 32 2.74 2.85 5.39
CA PHE A 32 1.49 3.38 4.84
C PHE A 32 1.45 4.90 4.98
N PHE A 33 1.25 5.60 3.86
CA PHE A 33 1.31 7.04 3.81
C PHE A 33 0.11 7.60 3.06
N ILE A 34 -0.56 8.57 3.66
CA ILE A 34 -1.53 9.43 3.00
C ILE A 34 -0.91 10.82 2.94
N ILE A 35 -0.73 11.35 1.75
CA ILE A 35 -0.23 12.69 1.51
C ILE A 35 -1.36 13.47 0.85
N ASP A 36 -1.95 14.39 1.60
CA ASP A 36 -3.04 15.24 1.15
C ASP A 36 -2.49 16.64 0.85
N PHE A 37 -2.50 17.02 -0.43
CA PHE A 37 -1.96 18.31 -0.89
C PHE A 37 -2.93 19.47 -0.69
N GLU A 38 -4.19 19.18 -0.34
CA GLU A 38 -5.21 20.20 -0.04
C GLU A 38 -5.31 20.46 1.46
N LYS A 39 -5.09 19.44 2.30
CA LYS A 39 -5.21 19.49 3.76
C LYS A 39 -4.06 18.76 4.43
N GLU A 40 -3.01 19.48 4.78
CA GLU A 40 -1.81 18.87 5.38
C GLU A 40 -2.13 18.06 6.64
N GLU A 41 -3.08 18.53 7.46
CA GLU A 41 -3.54 17.85 8.68
C GLU A 41 -4.22 16.49 8.43
N ALA A 42 -4.67 16.24 7.19
CA ALA A 42 -5.23 14.95 6.79
C ALA A 42 -4.16 13.94 6.36
N SER A 43 -2.88 14.36 6.30
CA SER A 43 -1.78 13.47 5.97
C SER A 43 -1.51 12.50 7.12
N GLN A 44 -1.21 11.25 6.77
CA GLN A 44 -0.94 10.16 7.70
C GLN A 44 0.37 9.49 7.33
N ARG A 45 1.13 9.11 8.34
CA ARG A 45 2.36 8.33 8.19
C ARG A 45 2.34 7.21 9.21
N GLN A 46 2.35 5.99 8.72
CA GLN A 46 2.25 4.80 9.54
C GLN A 46 3.34 3.79 9.20
N MET A 47 3.82 3.12 10.24
CA MET A 47 4.74 1.99 10.12
C MET A 47 4.00 0.74 10.57
N ASP A 48 3.84 -0.21 9.66
CA ASP A 48 3.04 -1.41 9.86
C ASP A 48 3.94 -2.60 10.23
N TYR A 49 3.79 -3.07 11.46
CA TYR A 49 4.50 -4.24 11.98
C TYR A 49 3.61 -5.47 11.87
N TYR A 50 4.04 -6.45 11.10
CA TYR A 50 3.35 -7.72 10.98
C TYR A 50 3.70 -8.60 12.19
N ILE A 51 2.70 -9.27 12.75
CA ILE A 51 2.82 -10.16 13.91
C ILE A 51 2.52 -11.59 13.44
N PRO A 52 3.55 -12.40 13.10
CA PRO A 52 3.37 -13.73 12.50
C PRO A 52 2.53 -14.68 13.36
N SER A 53 2.75 -14.67 14.68
CA SER A 53 2.06 -15.53 15.64
C SER A 53 0.54 -15.34 15.65
N SER A 54 0.06 -14.13 15.35
CA SER A 54 -1.38 -13.82 15.34
C SER A 54 -1.94 -13.48 13.95
N LYS A 55 -1.09 -13.38 12.92
CA LYS A 55 -1.43 -12.91 11.56
C LYS A 55 -2.11 -11.54 11.55
N LYS A 56 -1.67 -10.66 12.45
CA LYS A 56 -2.19 -9.29 12.61
C LYS A 56 -1.16 -8.26 12.21
N ILE A 57 -1.63 -7.04 11.99
CA ILE A 57 -0.79 -5.88 11.71
C ILE A 57 -1.00 -4.86 12.83
N ALA A 58 0.10 -4.42 13.43
CA ALA A 58 0.14 -3.26 14.32
C ALA A 58 0.61 -2.02 13.54
N SER A 59 -0.30 -1.08 13.29
CA SER A 59 -0.02 0.16 12.57
C SER A 59 0.32 1.27 13.55
N PHE A 60 1.58 1.70 13.55
CA PHE A 60 2.11 2.76 14.42
C PHE A 60 2.07 4.11 13.73
N ASP A 61 1.60 5.15 14.41
CA ASP A 61 1.93 6.53 14.05
C ASP A 61 3.36 6.91 14.51
N LEU A 62 3.87 8.06 14.07
CA LEU A 62 5.22 8.54 14.42
C LEU A 62 5.38 8.97 15.90
N THR A 63 4.30 8.98 16.68
CA THR A 63 4.32 9.28 18.12
C THR A 63 4.38 8.01 18.97
N GLY A 64 4.23 6.84 18.34
CA GLY A 64 4.29 5.54 19.00
C GLY A 64 2.92 4.99 19.44
N ASN A 65 1.82 5.66 19.08
CA ASN A 65 0.49 5.07 19.25
C ASN A 65 0.27 4.06 18.13
N TYR A 66 -0.40 2.95 18.45
CA TYR A 66 -0.70 1.93 17.45
C TYR A 66 -2.10 1.37 17.58
N LYS A 67 -2.58 0.79 16.48
CA LYS A 67 -3.79 -0.01 16.43
C LYS A 67 -3.46 -1.36 15.82
N VAL A 68 -4.02 -2.42 16.41
CA VAL A 68 -3.91 -3.77 15.86
C VAL A 68 -5.13 -4.04 14.99
N SER A 69 -4.90 -4.56 13.79
CA SER A 69 -5.94 -4.94 12.84
C SER A 69 -5.69 -6.36 12.31
N GLU A 70 -6.77 -7.01 11.89
CA GLU A 70 -6.67 -8.28 11.16
C GLU A 70 -6.06 -8.02 9.79
N GLN A 71 -5.24 -8.96 9.31
CA GLN A 71 -4.72 -8.88 7.97
C GLN A 71 -5.83 -9.17 6.95
N LEU A 72 -6.12 -8.21 6.07
CA LEU A 72 -7.16 -8.35 5.04
C LEU A 72 -6.68 -9.13 3.80
N VAL A 73 -5.38 -9.38 3.67
CA VAL A 73 -4.76 -10.09 2.54
C VAL A 73 -4.25 -11.45 2.98
N GLU A 74 -4.43 -12.45 2.12
CA GLU A 74 -4.15 -13.87 2.42
C GLU A 74 -2.64 -14.16 2.61
N LYS A 75 -1.77 -13.36 2.01
CA LYS A 75 -0.31 -13.55 2.07
C LYS A 75 0.32 -12.68 3.16
N PRO A 76 1.21 -13.23 4.00
CA PRO A 76 1.92 -12.45 5.02
C PRO A 76 2.74 -11.32 4.37
N LEU A 77 2.90 -10.22 5.09
CA LEU A 77 3.84 -9.16 4.68
C LEU A 77 5.27 -9.70 4.79
N GLU A 78 6.14 -9.37 3.84
CA GLU A 78 7.56 -9.69 3.94
C GLU A 78 8.29 -8.62 4.76
N GLU A 79 9.29 -9.05 5.54
CA GLU A 79 10.10 -8.13 6.35
C GLU A 79 10.93 -7.18 5.48
N ILE A 80 10.76 -5.88 5.70
CA ILE A 80 11.57 -4.82 5.13
C ILE A 80 12.80 -4.63 6.03
N GLY A 81 13.97 -5.00 5.51
CA GLY A 81 15.24 -4.79 6.20
C GLY A 81 15.55 -3.31 6.43
N ALA A 82 16.27 -3.00 7.51
CA ALA A 82 16.54 -1.62 7.94
C ALA A 82 17.23 -0.72 6.91
N GLU A 83 18.00 -1.31 5.99
CA GLU A 83 18.75 -0.61 4.93
C GLU A 83 18.15 -0.83 3.54
N GLU A 84 17.03 -1.55 3.43
CA GLU A 84 16.44 -1.91 2.13
C GLU A 84 15.60 -0.78 1.53
N ALA A 85 15.01 0.09 2.36
CA ALA A 85 14.21 1.23 1.91
C ALA A 85 15.09 2.48 1.71
N LYS A 86 15.42 2.76 0.45
CA LYS A 86 16.31 3.84 0.00
C LYS A 86 15.58 5.13 -0.30
N LEU A 87 14.38 5.06 -0.87
CA LEU A 87 13.61 6.25 -1.21
C LEU A 87 12.84 6.78 -0.01
N SER A 88 12.74 8.09 0.10
CA SER A 88 11.83 8.77 1.01
C SER A 88 10.46 8.98 0.36
N VAL A 89 9.48 9.38 1.18
CA VAL A 89 8.16 9.81 0.70
C VAL A 89 8.28 11.00 -0.25
N ASP A 90 9.21 11.92 0.02
CA ASP A 90 9.43 13.11 -0.80
C ASP A 90 10.00 12.72 -2.18
N ASP A 91 10.94 11.76 -2.22
CA ASP A 91 11.51 11.25 -3.48
C ASP A 91 10.43 10.64 -4.38
N VAL A 92 9.55 9.81 -3.83
CA VAL A 92 8.50 9.16 -4.63
C VAL A 92 7.44 10.13 -5.12
N ILE A 93 7.18 11.22 -4.39
CA ILE A 93 6.32 12.32 -4.85
C ILE A 93 6.93 12.98 -6.09
N GLU A 94 8.22 13.31 -6.04
CA GLU A 94 8.92 13.95 -7.16
C GLU A 94 9.01 13.03 -8.40
N ILE A 95 9.27 11.73 -8.19
CA ILE A 95 9.25 10.72 -9.26
C ILE A 95 7.87 10.68 -9.93
N VAL A 96 6.78 10.67 -9.15
CA VAL A 96 5.43 10.62 -9.71
C VAL A 96 5.08 11.88 -10.49
N LYS A 97 5.45 13.06 -9.99
CA LYS A 97 5.24 14.33 -10.70
C LYS A 97 6.00 14.35 -12.03
N ALA A 98 7.25 13.91 -12.03
CA ALA A 98 8.07 13.80 -13.24
C ALA A 98 7.44 12.83 -14.26
N GLU A 99 6.92 11.68 -13.79
CA GLU A 99 6.29 10.68 -14.66
C GLU A 99 4.96 11.18 -15.24
N LEU A 100 4.15 11.95 -14.50
CA LEU A 100 2.95 12.59 -15.03
C LEU A 100 3.29 13.60 -16.14
N ASN A 101 4.29 14.47 -15.90
CA ASN A 101 4.74 15.46 -16.88
C ASN A 101 5.28 14.79 -18.15
N LYS A 102 6.10 13.75 -18.02
CA LYS A 102 6.62 12.96 -19.14
C LYS A 102 5.53 12.35 -20.01
N ARG A 103 4.36 12.07 -19.42
CA ARG A 103 3.18 11.50 -20.10
C ARG A 103 2.18 12.56 -20.54
N GLU A 104 2.53 13.84 -20.43
CA GLU A 104 1.67 14.98 -20.79
C GLU A 104 0.34 14.99 -20.02
N ILE A 105 0.32 14.43 -18.81
CA ILE A 105 -0.85 14.45 -17.93
C ILE A 105 -0.81 15.75 -17.13
N LEU A 106 -1.59 16.74 -17.57
CA LEU A 106 -1.64 18.10 -16.99
C LEU A 106 -2.50 18.22 -15.73
N LEU A 107 -3.03 17.10 -15.22
CA LEU A 107 -3.87 17.09 -14.02
C LEU A 107 -2.99 17.22 -12.77
N GLY A 108 -3.41 18.06 -11.82
CA GLY A 108 -2.76 18.18 -10.52
C GLY A 108 -3.01 16.94 -9.66
N ILE A 109 -2.12 16.68 -8.69
CA ILE A 109 -2.30 15.63 -7.69
C ILE A 109 -2.98 16.25 -6.46
N GLN A 110 -4.15 15.75 -6.09
CA GLN A 110 -4.86 16.17 -4.87
C GLN A 110 -4.40 15.36 -3.65
N LYS A 111 -4.19 14.05 -3.84
CA LYS A 111 -3.82 13.13 -2.78
C LYS A 111 -3.00 11.96 -3.31
N ILE A 112 -2.05 11.48 -2.52
CA ILE A 112 -1.35 10.22 -2.74
C ILE A 112 -1.63 9.28 -1.57
N ILE A 113 -2.06 8.06 -1.87
CA ILE A 113 -1.98 6.94 -0.95
C ILE A 113 -0.79 6.10 -1.40
N ALA A 114 0.26 6.03 -0.58
CA ALA A 114 1.49 5.31 -0.89
C ALA A 114 1.69 4.16 0.10
N ILE A 115 2.02 2.99 -0.43
CA ILE A 115 2.36 1.80 0.35
C ILE A 115 3.77 1.38 -0.04
N LEU A 116 4.69 1.45 0.92
CA LEU A 116 5.99 0.81 0.83
C LEU A 116 5.84 -0.63 1.29
N GLN A 117 6.26 -1.59 0.47
CA GLN A 117 6.22 -3.01 0.82
C GLN A 117 7.34 -3.78 0.14
N LYS A 118 7.68 -4.93 0.71
CA LYS A 118 8.55 -5.91 0.08
C LYS A 118 7.73 -7.06 -0.46
N LYS A 119 8.10 -7.53 -1.65
CA LYS A 119 7.55 -8.74 -2.24
C LYS A 119 8.58 -9.40 -3.14
N ASP A 120 8.74 -10.72 -3.01
CA ASP A 120 9.66 -11.52 -3.81
C ASP A 120 11.09 -10.93 -3.77
N LEU A 121 11.54 -10.49 -2.57
CA LEU A 121 12.82 -9.81 -2.31
C LEU A 121 12.97 -8.40 -2.92
N GLU A 122 11.94 -7.84 -3.56
CA GLU A 122 11.94 -6.48 -4.10
C GLU A 122 11.16 -5.52 -3.20
N VAL A 123 11.82 -4.47 -2.72
CA VAL A 123 11.15 -3.33 -2.09
C VAL A 123 10.59 -2.41 -3.17
N SER A 124 9.31 -2.07 -3.06
CA SER A 124 8.64 -1.20 -4.01
C SER A 124 7.59 -0.32 -3.36
N TRP A 125 7.35 0.81 -4.00
CA TRP A 125 6.32 1.76 -3.63
C TRP A 125 5.12 1.60 -4.55
N HIS A 126 3.94 1.43 -3.95
CA HIS A 126 2.67 1.32 -4.64
C HIS A 126 1.85 2.58 -4.34
N LEU A 127 1.70 3.45 -5.34
CA LEU A 127 1.03 4.74 -5.21
C LEU A 127 -0.32 4.68 -5.92
N SER A 128 -1.34 5.20 -5.25
CA SER A 128 -2.60 5.63 -5.86
C SER A 128 -2.67 7.15 -5.75
N CYS A 129 -2.48 7.83 -6.87
CA CYS A 129 -2.53 9.28 -7.00
C CYS A 129 -3.94 9.69 -7.42
N ILE A 130 -4.66 10.38 -6.56
CA ILE A 130 -5.94 11.01 -6.89
C ILE A 130 -5.60 12.32 -7.59
N LEU A 131 -6.02 12.44 -8.85
CA LEU A 131 -5.78 13.61 -9.68
C LEU A 131 -6.98 14.56 -9.63
N THR A 132 -6.76 15.83 -9.95
CA THR A 132 -7.85 16.81 -10.08
C THR A 132 -8.90 16.30 -11.06
N GLY A 133 -10.18 16.32 -10.65
CA GLY A 133 -11.29 15.77 -11.42
C GLY A 133 -11.73 14.39 -10.91
N THR A 134 -11.90 13.43 -11.80
CA THR A 134 -12.33 12.04 -11.46
C THR A 134 -11.28 10.98 -11.85
N ASP A 135 -10.08 11.43 -12.21
CA ASP A 135 -9.01 10.56 -12.68
C ASP A 135 -8.09 10.15 -11.52
N PHE A 136 -7.50 8.97 -11.64
CA PHE A 136 -6.44 8.53 -10.73
C PHE A 136 -5.33 7.83 -11.51
N ALA A 137 -4.10 7.96 -11.01
CA ALA A 137 -2.95 7.22 -11.53
C ALA A 137 -2.49 6.19 -10.49
N LYS A 138 -2.37 4.94 -10.92
CA LYS A 138 -1.69 3.89 -10.15
C LYS A 138 -0.26 3.78 -10.63
N VAL A 139 0.70 3.92 -9.71
CA VAL A 139 2.12 3.91 -10.02
C VAL A 139 2.83 2.92 -9.12
N ARG A 140 3.69 2.07 -9.70
CA ARG A 140 4.63 1.22 -8.95
C ARG A 140 6.05 1.69 -9.24
N ILE A 141 6.77 2.06 -8.19
CA ILE A 141 8.17 2.52 -8.27
C ILE A 141 9.03 1.46 -7.56
N ARG A 142 10.12 1.04 -8.20
CA ARG A 142 11.13 0.21 -7.53
C ARG A 142 11.97 1.09 -6.63
N ASP A 143 12.15 0.66 -5.40
CA ASP A 143 12.92 1.42 -4.43
C ASP A 143 14.44 1.37 -4.73
N SER A 144 14.90 0.27 -5.34
CA SER A 144 16.32 0.00 -5.57
C SER A 144 17.01 0.96 -6.55
N ASP A 145 16.29 1.43 -7.57
CA ASP A 145 16.80 2.21 -8.71
C ASP A 145 15.90 3.40 -9.11
N ALA A 146 14.87 3.70 -8.31
CA ALA A 146 13.89 4.77 -8.55
C ALA A 146 13.09 4.64 -9.87
N SER A 147 13.10 3.48 -10.52
CA SER A 147 12.40 3.27 -11.80
C SER A 147 10.90 3.07 -11.61
N VAL A 148 10.10 3.66 -12.52
CA VAL A 148 8.66 3.40 -12.61
C VAL A 148 8.44 2.06 -13.32
N ALA A 149 8.16 1.01 -12.54
CA ALA A 149 7.89 -0.34 -13.04
C ALA A 149 6.49 -0.49 -13.66
N LYS A 150 5.50 0.25 -13.13
CA LYS A 150 4.13 0.26 -13.68
C LYS A 150 3.52 1.65 -13.55
N PHE A 151 2.80 2.08 -14.58
CA PHE A 151 1.98 3.28 -14.58
C PHE A 151 0.66 3.00 -15.28
N GLU A 152 -0.45 3.35 -14.64
CA GLU A 152 -1.79 3.15 -15.17
C GLU A 152 -2.66 4.35 -14.83
N LYS A 153 -3.12 5.10 -15.84
CA LYS A 153 -4.11 6.17 -15.67
C LYS A 153 -5.51 5.56 -15.81
N ILE A 154 -6.36 5.83 -14.84
CA ILE A 154 -7.74 5.36 -14.80
C ILE A 154 -8.66 6.57 -14.77
N ASN A 155 -9.62 6.61 -15.68
CA ASN A 155 -10.67 7.62 -15.73
C ASN A 155 -11.97 6.99 -15.21
N LEU A 156 -12.51 7.49 -14.09
CA LEU A 156 -13.67 6.87 -13.46
C LEU A 156 -14.92 6.91 -14.34
N MET A 157 -15.09 7.95 -15.16
CA MET A 157 -16.24 8.08 -16.07
C MET A 157 -16.24 6.96 -17.13
N SER A 158 -15.07 6.65 -17.69
CA SER A 158 -14.92 5.56 -18.66
C SER A 158 -15.31 4.18 -18.09
N LEU A 159 -15.12 3.97 -16.78
CA LEU A 159 -15.54 2.74 -16.10
C LEU A 159 -17.06 2.67 -15.91
N MET A 160 -17.74 3.81 -15.74
CA MET A 160 -19.20 3.86 -15.62
C MET A 160 -19.89 3.57 -16.96
N ASP A 161 -19.30 3.97 -18.08
CA ASP A 161 -19.83 3.67 -19.41
C ASP A 161 -19.69 2.19 -19.76
N ILE A 162 -18.61 1.54 -19.31
CA ILE A 162 -18.46 0.08 -19.41
C ILE A 162 -19.57 -0.63 -18.65
N ARG A 163 -19.98 -0.14 -17.46
CA ARG A 163 -21.10 -0.76 -16.70
C ARG A 163 -22.45 -0.72 -17.40
N LYS A 164 -22.65 0.13 -18.43
CA LYS A 164 -23.91 0.19 -19.19
C LYS A 164 -23.97 -0.78 -20.37
N LYS A 165 -22.83 -1.26 -20.86
CA LYS A 165 -22.74 -2.36 -21.84
C LYS A 165 -22.33 -3.61 -21.07
N GLY A 166 -23.23 -4.57 -20.91
CA GLY A 166 -23.05 -5.76 -20.06
C GLY A 166 -21.92 -6.74 -20.43
N ASP A 167 -20.69 -6.25 -20.53
CA ASP A 167 -19.48 -7.05 -20.71
C ASP A 167 -18.80 -7.26 -19.35
N ASN A 168 -18.47 -8.52 -19.05
CA ASN A 168 -17.77 -8.91 -17.82
C ASN A 168 -16.42 -8.18 -17.70
N LEU A 169 -16.15 -7.64 -16.52
CA LEU A 169 -14.89 -6.96 -16.23
C LEU A 169 -13.74 -7.98 -16.13
N PRO A 170 -12.48 -7.57 -16.40
CA PRO A 170 -11.31 -8.43 -16.17
C PRO A 170 -11.14 -8.86 -14.69
N PHE A 171 -11.81 -8.21 -13.76
CA PHE A 171 -11.85 -8.56 -12.34
C PHE A 171 -12.89 -9.65 -12.00
N ASP A 172 -13.89 -9.91 -12.85
CA ASP A 172 -14.93 -10.93 -12.61
C ASP A 172 -14.40 -12.38 -12.73
N LYS A 173 -13.16 -12.54 -13.18
CA LYS A 173 -12.49 -13.85 -13.29
C LYS A 173 -11.82 -14.31 -11.99
N MET A 174 -11.82 -13.51 -10.92
CA MET A 174 -11.16 -13.86 -9.66
C MET A 174 -12.06 -14.59 -8.64
N GLU A 175 -13.37 -14.70 -8.85
CA GLU A 175 -14.30 -15.30 -7.86
C GLU A 175 -15.04 -16.57 -8.32
N ARG A 176 -14.55 -17.27 -9.36
CA ARG A 176 -15.13 -18.58 -9.72
C ARG A 176 -14.08 -19.67 -9.76
N GLY A 177 -13.64 -20.05 -8.57
CA GLY A 177 -12.69 -21.13 -8.39
C GLY A 177 -12.71 -21.67 -6.95
N LYS A 178 -13.85 -22.26 -6.56
CA LYS A 178 -14.04 -23.35 -5.59
C LYS A 178 -15.32 -23.15 -4.76
N THR A 179 -16.37 -23.83 -5.18
CA THR A 179 -17.25 -24.65 -4.32
C THR A 179 -18.22 -25.34 -5.25
N GLU A 180 -18.01 -26.63 -5.49
CA GLU A 180 -19.02 -27.66 -5.74
C GLU A 180 -18.28 -28.93 -6.14
N ASP A 181 -17.66 -29.54 -5.15
CA ASP A 181 -17.50 -30.98 -5.10
C ASP A 181 -17.85 -31.37 -3.65
N GLU A 182 -18.75 -32.35 -3.51
CA GLU A 182 -19.34 -32.93 -2.29
C GLU A 182 -20.84 -32.65 -2.03
N SER A 183 -21.56 -33.76 -1.81
CA SER A 183 -23.02 -33.99 -1.72
C SER A 183 -23.72 -34.00 -3.09
N GLU A 184 -24.22 -35.11 -3.64
CA GLU A 184 -24.99 -36.19 -3.01
C GLU A 184 -24.78 -37.54 -3.73
N ARG A 185 -24.02 -38.44 -3.10
CA ARG A 185 -24.38 -39.86 -3.10
C ARG A 185 -25.30 -40.05 -1.91
N ASN A 186 -26.61 -40.18 -2.13
CA ASN A 186 -27.51 -41.11 -1.44
C ASN A 186 -28.98 -40.83 -1.74
N MET A 187 -29.69 -41.92 -2.08
CA MET A 187 -31.15 -42.12 -2.13
C MET A 187 -31.85 -41.82 -3.46
N GLY A 188 -32.21 -42.90 -4.16
CA GLY A 188 -33.08 -42.96 -5.34
C GLY A 188 -32.81 -44.19 -6.18
#